data_AF-A0A9X0WPK7-F1
#
_entry.id   AF-A0A9X0WPK7-F1
#
_cell.length_a   1.000
_cell.length_b   1.000
_cell.length_c   1.000
_cell.angle_alpha   90.00
_cell.angle_beta   90.00
_cell.angle_gamma   90.00
#
_symmetry.space_group_name_H-M   'P 1'
#
loop_
_entity.id
_entity.type
_entity.pdbx_description
1 polymer ?
#
loop_
_entity_poly.entity_id
_entity_poly.type
_entity_poly.pdbx_seq_one_letter_code
_entity_poly.pdbx_strand_id
1 'polypeptide(L)'
;MVRNRNKIKQNVVVYSSLILLGMGFILFLFGCSKSLKEGPKRSTNGDENEYFSTYNLNADIQNFQFIHNKNGIIVEWKFENNKVAKAVNSSDWIRVNQHYLVRTREKLRLASASKKMESDEYSYLDVFDLTNKKASKKEVNVWKLMVNYLKNDNIELRRTLPTLRRIEKNDYAVIKINDQQTYRYFLLNLKTLKIDKEITEEDVNEKNRVYLSISTLKGYTAGVLPFDNGFWKEKSYKGNINLRASYPTAFKLFSKPEGFAYKVINSENGVITNGKELIDLETEFLKLGSSVYDHAYLPKELSIENKDTKISQFDEIQKYYNGKFISD
;
A
#
# COMPACT_ATOMS: atom_id res chain seq x y z
N MET A 1 9.47 -35.00 -75.25
CA MET A 1 8.59 -33.80 -75.27
C MET A 1 7.14 -34.28 -75.23
N VAL A 2 6.54 -34.39 -74.03
CA VAL A 2 5.08 -34.48 -73.85
C VAL A 2 4.74 -33.80 -72.52
N ARG A 3 3.73 -32.93 -72.55
CA ARG A 3 3.24 -32.10 -71.45
C ARG A 3 1.78 -32.50 -71.18
N ASN A 4 1.36 -32.39 -69.90
CA ASN A 4 -0.02 -32.29 -69.38
C ASN A 4 -0.90 -33.57 -69.46
N ARG A 5 -1.81 -33.88 -68.52
CA ARG A 5 -2.46 -33.12 -67.42
C ARG A 5 -3.23 -34.09 -66.50
N ASN A 6 -3.39 -33.73 -65.22
CA ASN A 6 -4.55 -34.01 -64.32
C ASN A 6 -4.79 -35.47 -63.87
N LYS A 7 -5.19 -35.82 -62.63
CA LYS A 7 -6.00 -35.14 -61.60
C LYS A 7 -5.94 -36.00 -60.30
N ILE A 8 -6.09 -35.34 -59.14
CA ILE A 8 -6.74 -35.82 -57.89
C ILE A 8 -6.01 -36.91 -57.08
N LYS A 9 -5.46 -36.50 -55.93
CA LYS A 9 -5.81 -37.03 -54.59
C LYS A 9 -5.31 -36.05 -53.52
N GLN A 10 -6.21 -35.17 -53.08
CA GLN A 10 -6.13 -34.49 -51.79
C GLN A 10 -6.44 -35.50 -50.68
N ASN A 11 -5.88 -35.25 -49.50
CA ASN A 11 -6.03 -35.97 -48.22
C ASN A 11 -5.22 -37.26 -48.11
N VAL A 12 -4.02 -37.15 -47.52
CA VAL A 12 -3.49 -37.96 -46.39
C VAL A 12 -2.06 -37.45 -46.11
N VAL A 13 -1.86 -36.22 -45.60
CA VAL A 13 -0.64 -35.81 -44.86
C VAL A 13 -0.96 -34.57 -44.01
N VAL A 14 -1.81 -34.70 -42.98
CA VAL A 14 -1.94 -33.67 -41.91
C VAL A 14 -1.91 -34.31 -40.51
N TYR A 15 -1.60 -35.61 -40.40
CA TYR A 15 -1.67 -36.34 -39.13
C TYR A 15 -0.36 -36.96 -38.64
N SER A 16 0.80 -36.47 -39.09
CA SER A 16 2.11 -36.94 -38.60
C SER A 16 2.94 -35.88 -37.87
N SER A 17 2.47 -34.63 -37.78
CA SER A 17 3.20 -33.54 -37.10
C SER A 17 2.59 -33.13 -35.76
N LEU A 18 1.43 -33.68 -35.37
CA LEU A 18 0.75 -33.35 -34.10
C LEU A 18 0.95 -34.38 -32.98
N ILE A 19 1.59 -35.52 -33.23
CA ILE A 19 1.80 -36.58 -32.22
C ILE A 19 3.17 -36.44 -31.51
N LEU A 20 4.06 -35.56 -31.97
CA LEU A 20 5.37 -35.33 -31.36
C LEU A 20 5.44 -34.14 -30.38
N LEU A 21 4.34 -33.42 -30.17
CA LEU A 21 4.23 -32.35 -29.15
C LEU A 21 3.41 -32.77 -27.92
N GLY A 22 2.78 -33.96 -27.94
CA GLY A 22 1.91 -34.47 -26.88
C GLY A 22 2.55 -35.42 -25.86
N MET A 23 3.84 -35.77 -26.01
CA MET A 23 4.53 -36.76 -25.14
C MET A 23 5.61 -36.16 -24.22
N GLY A 24 5.65 -34.82 -24.07
CA GLY A 24 6.54 -34.14 -23.12
C GLY A 24 5.93 -33.78 -21.76
N PHE A 25 4.62 -33.99 -21.57
CA PHE A 25 3.88 -33.45 -20.42
C PHE A 25 3.28 -34.49 -19.45
N ILE A 26 3.54 -35.79 -19.64
CA ILE A 26 2.91 -36.87 -18.83
C ILE A 26 3.97 -37.83 -18.25
N LEU A 27 5.08 -37.31 -17.72
CA LEU A 27 6.05 -38.13 -16.96
C LEU A 27 6.57 -37.51 -15.65
N PHE A 28 5.90 -36.49 -15.10
CA PHE A 28 6.25 -35.94 -13.78
C PHE A 28 5.10 -35.93 -12.77
N LEU A 29 4.16 -36.85 -12.91
CA LEU A 29 3.12 -37.10 -11.91
C LEU A 29 3.24 -38.54 -11.39
N PHE A 30 3.83 -38.63 -10.20
CA PHE A 30 3.79 -39.69 -9.19
C PHE A 30 4.70 -40.92 -9.34
N GLY A 31 5.65 -41.04 -8.40
CA GLY A 31 6.35 -42.29 -8.10
C GLY A 31 7.50 -42.23 -7.09
N CYS A 32 7.17 -42.05 -5.80
CA CYS A 32 7.87 -42.61 -4.63
C CYS A 32 9.32 -42.20 -4.24
N SER A 33 9.36 -41.34 -3.21
CA SER A 33 9.87 -41.60 -1.85
C SER A 33 11.37 -41.84 -1.57
N LYS A 34 11.83 -41.09 -0.54
CA LYS A 34 13.04 -41.26 0.29
C LYS A 34 14.36 -40.72 -0.29
N SER A 35 14.61 -39.43 -0.07
CA SER A 35 15.47 -39.00 1.05
C SER A 35 15.37 -37.48 1.18
N LEU A 36 14.83 -37.05 2.33
CA LEU A 36 15.11 -35.74 2.90
C LEU A 36 16.62 -35.64 3.08
N LYS A 37 17.34 -35.15 2.06
CA LYS A 37 18.68 -34.64 2.26
C LYS A 37 18.50 -33.30 2.95
N GLU A 38 18.80 -33.33 4.24
CA GLU A 38 19.03 -32.21 5.14
C GLU A 38 19.34 -30.93 4.35
N GLY A 39 18.40 -29.98 4.41
CA GLY A 39 18.67 -28.61 4.01
C GLY A 39 19.92 -28.10 4.72
N PRO A 40 20.68 -27.16 4.12
CA PRO A 40 21.98 -26.76 4.61
C PRO A 40 21.88 -26.44 6.11
N LYS A 41 22.71 -27.12 6.92
CA LYS A 41 22.82 -26.88 8.36
C LYS A 41 22.92 -25.37 8.59
N ARG A 42 21.81 -24.81 9.09
CA ARG A 42 21.69 -23.41 9.48
C ARG A 42 22.82 -23.08 10.45
N SER A 43 23.59 -22.04 10.14
CA SER A 43 24.55 -21.50 11.08
C SER A 43 23.81 -21.10 12.35
N THR A 44 24.26 -21.62 13.48
CA THR A 44 23.69 -21.45 14.83
C THR A 44 23.84 -20.02 15.40
N ASN A 45 23.98 -19.00 14.54
CA ASN A 45 24.03 -17.58 14.88
C ASN A 45 23.16 -16.72 13.93
N GLY A 46 22.06 -17.28 13.39
CA GLY A 46 21.17 -16.57 12.46
C GLY A 46 20.15 -15.70 13.19
N ASP A 47 19.98 -14.45 12.76
CA ASP A 47 18.97 -13.50 13.25
C ASP A 47 17.60 -14.19 13.39
N GLU A 48 17.00 -14.17 14.59
CA GLU A 48 15.67 -14.75 14.90
C GLU A 48 14.53 -14.24 13.98
N ASN A 49 14.79 -13.19 13.21
CA ASN A 49 13.83 -12.55 12.31
C ASN A 49 13.63 -13.27 10.97
N GLU A 50 14.46 -14.26 10.61
CA GLU A 50 14.32 -15.03 9.34
C GLU A 50 13.05 -15.89 9.24
N TYR A 51 12.24 -15.95 10.30
CA TYR A 51 11.03 -16.79 10.38
C TYR A 51 9.71 -16.03 10.21
N PHE A 52 9.73 -14.71 10.04
CA PHE A 52 8.51 -13.89 9.91
C PHE A 52 8.30 -13.41 8.47
N SER A 53 7.07 -13.53 7.97
CA SER A 53 6.70 -12.96 6.66
C SER A 53 6.50 -11.45 6.75
N THR A 54 6.08 -10.96 7.92
CA THR A 54 5.89 -9.53 8.20
C THR A 54 6.51 -9.19 9.54
N TYR A 55 7.35 -8.15 9.58
CA TYR A 55 7.96 -7.69 10.82
C TYR A 55 8.32 -6.22 10.77
N ASN A 56 7.78 -5.44 11.70
CA ASN A 56 8.20 -4.06 11.96
C ASN A 56 8.41 -3.72 13.43
N LEU A 57 9.49 -2.98 13.68
CA LEU A 57 9.87 -2.50 15.01
C LEU A 57 8.86 -1.49 15.57
N ASN A 58 8.83 -1.36 16.89
CA ASN A 58 8.12 -0.24 17.53
C ASN A 58 8.80 1.09 17.17
N ALA A 59 8.00 2.13 17.05
CA ALA A 59 8.45 3.47 16.73
C ALA A 59 7.57 4.51 17.43
N ASP A 60 8.17 5.65 17.74
CA ASP A 60 7.46 6.86 18.15
C ASP A 60 7.71 7.99 17.13
N ILE A 61 6.84 8.98 17.11
CA ILE A 61 7.08 10.23 16.38
C ILE A 61 7.88 11.15 17.29
N GLN A 62 9.13 11.44 16.90
CA GLN A 62 9.98 12.39 17.62
C GLN A 62 9.54 13.83 17.32
N ASN A 63 9.38 14.13 16.04
CA ASN A 63 8.93 15.42 15.54
C ASN A 63 8.06 15.20 14.31
N PHE A 64 7.15 16.13 14.05
CA PHE A 64 6.43 16.17 12.79
C PHE A 64 6.15 17.61 12.38
N GLN A 65 5.93 17.80 11.08
CA GLN A 65 5.55 19.09 10.52
C GLN A 65 4.60 18.88 9.35
N PHE A 66 3.46 19.58 9.38
CA PHE A 66 2.57 19.67 8.23
C PHE A 66 3.11 20.62 7.17
N ILE A 67 2.85 20.30 5.91
CA ILE A 67 3.14 21.09 4.72
C ILE A 67 1.90 21.18 3.85
N HIS A 68 1.91 22.07 2.85
CA HIS A 68 0.87 22.15 1.83
C HIS A 68 -0.55 22.27 2.43
N ASN A 69 -0.74 23.22 3.35
CA ASN A 69 -1.99 23.44 4.08
C ASN A 69 -2.54 22.18 4.79
N LYS A 70 -1.64 21.41 5.43
CA LYS A 70 -1.95 20.12 6.09
C LYS A 70 -2.41 19.01 5.16
N ASN A 71 -2.07 19.07 3.88
CA ASN A 71 -2.29 17.97 2.94
C ASN A 71 -1.08 17.04 2.83
N GLY A 72 0.08 17.44 3.35
CA GLY A 72 1.25 16.59 3.56
C GLY A 72 1.78 16.70 4.98
N ILE A 73 2.45 15.66 5.45
CA ILE A 73 3.15 15.63 6.74
C ILE A 73 4.55 15.07 6.56
N ILE A 74 5.52 15.65 7.27
CA ILE A 74 6.87 15.09 7.41
C ILE A 74 7.03 14.65 8.86
N VAL A 75 7.51 13.43 9.05
CA VAL A 75 7.64 12.76 10.34
C VAL A 75 9.10 12.33 10.51
N GLU A 76 9.69 12.67 11.65
CA GLU A 76 10.93 12.07 12.13
C GLU A 76 10.56 10.95 13.12
N TRP A 77 10.88 9.73 12.72
CA TRP A 77 10.63 8.55 13.55
C TRP A 77 11.77 8.33 14.54
N LYS A 78 11.40 7.87 15.74
CA LYS A 78 12.31 7.31 16.74
C LYS A 78 12.05 5.83 16.86
N PHE A 79 12.89 5.02 16.21
CA PHE A 79 12.79 3.56 16.24
C PHE A 79 13.42 2.97 17.49
N GLU A 80 12.84 1.88 17.97
CA GLU A 80 13.48 1.05 18.99
C GLU A 80 14.84 0.54 18.48
N ASN A 81 15.86 0.56 19.34
CA ASN A 81 17.25 0.18 19.03
C ASN A 81 17.95 1.02 17.95
N ASN A 82 17.46 2.22 17.62
CA ASN A 82 18.06 3.16 16.65
C ASN A 82 18.32 2.57 15.26
N LYS A 83 17.73 1.41 14.92
CA LYS A 83 17.82 0.83 13.60
C LYS A 83 16.69 1.40 12.76
N VAL A 84 17.02 2.02 11.63
CA VAL A 84 16.03 2.33 10.59
C VAL A 84 15.50 0.98 10.10
N ALA A 85 14.30 0.61 10.54
CA ALA A 85 13.74 -0.70 10.26
C ALA A 85 13.60 -0.88 8.73
N LYS A 86 13.94 -2.08 8.20
CA LYS A 86 13.52 -2.49 6.83
C LYS A 86 12.02 -2.26 6.60
N ALA A 87 11.29 -2.35 7.70
CA ALA A 87 9.87 -2.17 7.87
C ALA A 87 9.35 -0.72 7.78
N VAL A 88 10.27 0.24 7.68
CA VAL A 88 10.06 1.54 7.03
C VAL A 88 9.21 1.29 5.78
N ASN A 89 9.85 0.55 4.86
CA ASN A 89 9.59 0.46 3.42
C ASN A 89 8.31 -0.29 2.99
N SER A 90 7.36 -0.55 3.89
CA SER A 90 6.00 -0.91 3.50
C SER A 90 5.08 0.26 3.86
N SER A 91 4.98 1.21 2.92
CA SER A 91 4.08 2.36 3.03
C SER A 91 2.61 1.97 3.21
N ASP A 92 2.26 0.71 2.91
CA ASP A 92 0.96 0.10 3.15
C ASP A 92 0.53 0.12 4.63
N TRP A 93 1.44 0.49 5.53
CA TRP A 93 1.19 0.47 6.97
C TRP A 93 0.95 1.85 7.58
N ILE A 94 1.08 2.96 6.84
CA ILE A 94 0.86 4.31 7.39
C ILE A 94 -0.36 4.98 6.74
N ARG A 95 -1.29 5.44 7.57
CA ARG A 95 -2.51 6.12 7.17
C ARG A 95 -2.60 7.45 7.90
N VAL A 96 -2.84 8.54 7.19
CA VAL A 96 -2.83 9.88 7.80
C VAL A 96 -4.03 10.68 7.33
N ASN A 97 -4.70 11.32 8.29
CA ASN A 97 -5.61 12.43 8.04
C ASN A 97 -5.18 13.64 8.90
N GLN A 98 -5.97 14.72 8.91
CA GLN A 98 -5.59 15.94 9.64
C GLN A 98 -5.44 15.78 11.16
N HIS A 99 -6.03 14.74 11.75
CA HIS A 99 -6.08 14.54 13.21
C HIS A 99 -5.22 13.37 13.68
N TYR A 100 -5.04 12.34 12.86
CA TYR A 100 -4.38 11.11 13.26
C TYR A 100 -3.40 10.60 12.21
N LEU A 101 -2.31 10.01 12.70
CA LEU A 101 -1.49 9.06 11.95
C LEU A 101 -1.67 7.68 12.57
N VAL A 102 -2.01 6.69 11.76
CA VAL A 102 -2.18 5.31 12.17
C VAL A 102 -1.13 4.47 11.48
N ARG A 103 -0.40 3.68 12.27
CA ARG A 103 0.64 2.76 11.80
C ARG A 103 0.29 1.32 12.14
N THR A 104 0.25 0.44 11.15
CA THR A 104 0.19 -1.01 11.36
C THR A 104 1.53 -1.51 11.88
N ARG A 105 1.51 -2.23 13.01
CA ARG A 105 2.68 -2.84 13.64
C ARG A 105 2.48 -4.33 13.89
N GLU A 106 3.20 -5.13 13.13
CA GLU A 106 3.04 -6.57 13.01
C GLU A 106 4.36 -7.32 13.16
N LYS A 107 4.26 -8.50 13.76
CA LYS A 107 5.26 -9.55 13.75
C LYS A 107 4.49 -10.83 13.52
N LEU A 108 4.45 -11.27 12.27
CA LEU A 108 3.59 -12.36 11.82
C LEU A 108 4.36 -13.33 10.91
N ARG A 109 4.21 -14.63 11.16
CA ARG A 109 4.70 -15.72 10.31
C ARG A 109 3.83 -15.86 9.06
N LEU A 110 2.53 -15.58 9.18
CA LEU A 110 1.59 -15.51 8.06
C LEU A 110 1.32 -14.06 7.63
N ALA A 111 0.80 -13.87 6.42
CA ALA A 111 0.43 -12.53 5.89
C ALA A 111 -0.81 -11.92 6.55
N SER A 112 -1.41 -12.58 7.55
CA SER A 112 -2.62 -12.14 8.23
C SER A 112 -2.63 -12.67 9.67
N ALA A 113 -3.19 -11.87 10.59
CA ALA A 113 -3.31 -12.24 12.00
C ALA A 113 -4.51 -13.18 12.20
N SER A 114 -4.35 -14.26 12.96
CA SER A 114 -5.42 -15.25 13.20
C SER A 114 -5.24 -15.97 14.54
N LYS A 115 -6.17 -16.85 14.92
CA LYS A 115 -6.03 -17.68 16.14
C LYS A 115 -4.82 -18.63 16.13
N LYS A 116 -4.18 -18.86 14.98
CA LYS A 116 -3.00 -19.72 14.84
C LYS A 116 -1.67 -18.98 15.08
N MET A 117 -1.72 -17.70 15.44
CA MET A 117 -0.52 -16.94 15.82
C MET A 117 0.12 -17.55 17.06
N GLU A 118 1.44 -17.66 17.03
CA GLU A 118 2.21 -18.04 18.21
C GLU A 118 2.24 -16.91 19.25
N SER A 119 2.62 -17.25 20.48
CA SER A 119 2.65 -16.29 21.60
C SER A 119 3.57 -15.08 21.40
N ASP A 120 4.55 -15.17 20.49
CA ASP A 120 5.51 -14.12 20.18
C ASP A 120 5.13 -13.25 18.96
N GLU A 121 3.97 -13.52 18.35
CA GLU A 121 3.40 -12.76 17.24
C GLU A 121 2.43 -11.68 17.72
N TYR A 122 2.29 -10.63 16.91
CA TYR A 122 1.38 -9.53 17.22
C TYR A 122 0.85 -8.84 15.97
N SER A 123 -0.32 -8.21 16.11
CA SER A 123 -0.87 -7.22 15.17
C SER A 123 -1.49 -6.06 15.95
N TYR A 124 -0.81 -4.92 15.87
CA TYR A 124 -1.14 -3.67 16.55
C TYR A 124 -1.44 -2.56 15.55
N LEU A 125 -2.26 -1.60 15.97
CA LEU A 125 -2.27 -0.25 15.41
C LEU A 125 -1.63 0.70 16.42
N ASP A 126 -0.56 1.36 16.01
CA ASP A 126 0.00 2.51 16.71
C ASP A 126 -0.77 3.76 16.22
N VAL A 127 -1.61 4.34 17.07
CA VAL A 127 -2.44 5.51 16.77
C VAL A 127 -1.82 6.75 17.40
N PHE A 128 -1.38 7.67 16.55
CA PHE A 128 -0.79 8.95 16.93
C PHE A 128 -1.80 10.07 16.76
N ASP A 129 -2.08 10.80 17.84
CA ASP A 129 -2.88 12.02 17.80
C ASP A 129 -2.00 13.20 17.37
N LEU A 130 -2.34 13.81 16.23
CA LEU A 130 -1.61 14.92 15.61
C LEU A 130 -2.20 16.31 15.95
N THR A 131 -3.25 16.36 16.77
CA THR A 131 -3.94 17.63 17.09
C THR A 131 -3.11 18.54 18.00
N ASN A 132 -2.13 17.97 18.70
CA ASN A 132 -1.21 18.67 19.58
C ASN A 132 0.19 18.76 18.97
N LYS A 133 1.03 19.69 19.45
CA LYS A 133 2.42 19.85 18.97
C LYS A 133 3.27 18.59 19.12
N LYS A 134 2.96 17.73 20.10
CA LYS A 134 3.60 16.44 20.32
C LYS A 134 2.61 15.34 20.00
N ALA A 135 3.01 14.40 19.16
CA ALA A 135 2.17 13.28 18.79
C ALA A 135 2.12 12.25 19.93
N SER A 136 0.97 12.14 20.60
CA SER A 136 0.77 11.11 21.63
C SER A 136 0.38 9.80 20.98
N LYS A 137 1.10 8.72 21.30
CA LYS A 137 0.83 7.37 20.80
C LYS A 137 -0.10 6.61 21.74
N LYS A 138 -1.04 5.85 21.18
CA LYS A 138 -1.76 4.77 21.84
C LYS A 138 -1.68 3.52 20.98
N GLU A 139 -1.56 2.35 21.60
CA GLU A 139 -1.46 1.07 20.89
C GLU A 139 -2.76 0.28 21.01
N VAL A 140 -3.22 -0.32 19.92
CA VAL A 140 -4.42 -1.16 19.88
C VAL A 140 -4.05 -2.55 19.41
N ASN A 141 -4.23 -3.58 20.25
CA ASN A 141 -4.14 -4.98 19.80
C ASN A 141 -5.38 -5.30 18.95
N VAL A 142 -5.24 -5.27 17.63
CA VAL A 142 -6.39 -5.31 16.72
C VAL A 142 -7.06 -6.68 16.75
N TRP A 143 -6.27 -7.75 16.73
CA TRP A 143 -6.83 -9.10 16.77
C TRP A 143 -7.65 -9.32 18.06
N LYS A 144 -7.08 -8.97 19.22
CA LYS A 144 -7.80 -9.08 20.51
C LYS A 144 -9.02 -8.17 20.57
N LEU A 145 -8.94 -6.96 20.03
CA LEU A 145 -10.09 -6.05 19.93
C LEU A 145 -11.24 -6.70 19.14
N MET A 146 -10.93 -7.27 17.97
CA MET A 146 -11.92 -7.90 17.10
C MET A 146 -12.52 -9.16 17.72
N VAL A 147 -11.70 -10.04 18.32
CA VAL A 147 -12.20 -11.23 19.04
C VAL A 147 -13.13 -10.83 20.18
N ASN A 148 -12.77 -9.79 20.94
CA ASN A 148 -13.60 -9.31 22.04
C ASN A 148 -14.91 -8.68 21.57
N TYR A 149 -14.91 -8.00 20.43
CA TYR A 149 -16.11 -7.39 19.84
C TYR A 149 -17.04 -8.47 19.24
N LEU A 150 -16.49 -9.39 18.45
CA LEU A 150 -17.25 -10.42 17.75
C LEU A 150 -17.64 -11.62 18.63
N LYS A 151 -16.98 -11.79 19.78
CA LYS A 151 -17.08 -13.00 20.61
C LYS A 151 -16.74 -14.28 19.82
N ASN A 152 -15.83 -14.15 18.86
CA ASN A 152 -15.39 -15.23 17.96
C ASN A 152 -13.90 -15.06 17.65
N ASP A 153 -13.12 -16.12 17.82
CA ASP A 153 -11.69 -16.15 17.53
C ASP A 153 -11.34 -16.75 16.15
N ASN A 154 -12.33 -17.31 15.45
CA ASN A 154 -12.16 -17.94 14.15
C ASN A 154 -12.24 -16.92 13.00
N ILE A 155 -11.44 -15.86 13.10
CA ILE A 155 -11.33 -14.77 12.13
C ILE A 155 -9.89 -14.64 11.63
N GLU A 156 -9.73 -14.12 10.42
CA GLU A 156 -8.45 -13.65 9.90
C GLU A 156 -8.49 -12.13 9.76
N LEU A 157 -7.66 -11.43 10.53
CA LEU A 157 -7.43 -10.00 10.34
C LEU A 157 -6.62 -9.81 9.06
N ARG A 158 -7.23 -9.18 8.05
CA ARG A 158 -6.60 -8.99 6.75
C ARG A 158 -5.72 -7.76 6.71
N ARG A 159 -6.32 -6.60 6.93
CA ARG A 159 -5.62 -5.29 6.94
C ARG A 159 -6.54 -4.19 7.45
N THR A 160 -5.93 -3.03 7.70
CA THR A 160 -6.65 -1.75 7.75
C THR A 160 -6.70 -1.16 6.34
N LEU A 161 -7.83 -0.58 5.95
CA LEU A 161 -7.99 0.05 4.63
C LEU A 161 -7.09 1.30 4.45
N PRO A 162 -6.77 1.69 3.20
CA PRO A 162 -5.76 2.72 2.90
C PRO A 162 -6.15 4.16 3.27
N THR A 163 -7.41 4.42 3.63
CA THR A 163 -7.87 5.78 3.97
C THR A 163 -8.51 5.81 5.36
N LEU A 164 -8.04 6.71 6.22
CA LEU A 164 -8.76 7.05 7.45
C LEU A 164 -10.02 7.85 7.10
N ARG A 165 -11.14 7.50 7.72
CA ARG A 165 -12.45 8.07 7.40
C ARG A 165 -12.86 9.05 8.48
N ARG A 166 -13.33 10.22 8.08
CA ARG A 166 -14.07 11.12 8.94
C ARG A 166 -15.55 10.93 8.67
N ILE A 167 -16.28 10.45 9.66
CA ILE A 167 -17.74 10.32 9.59
C ILE A 167 -18.29 11.26 10.64
N GLU A 168 -19.05 12.26 10.19
CA GLU A 168 -19.46 13.41 11.00
C GLU A 168 -18.26 14.07 11.71
N LYS A 169 -18.16 13.91 13.04
CA LYS A 169 -17.13 14.52 13.89
C LYS A 169 -16.02 13.56 14.33
N ASN A 170 -16.11 12.29 13.96
CA ASN A 170 -15.21 11.25 14.44
C ASN A 170 -14.32 10.73 13.32
N ASP A 171 -13.08 10.38 13.66
CA ASP A 171 -12.10 9.80 12.75
C ASP A 171 -11.97 8.30 13.00
N TYR A 172 -11.86 7.53 11.93
CA TYR A 172 -11.93 6.08 11.93
C TYR A 172 -10.84 5.45 11.09
N ALA A 173 -10.28 4.35 11.60
CA ALA A 173 -9.66 3.33 10.76
C ALA A 173 -10.73 2.29 10.38
N VAL A 174 -10.69 1.79 9.13
CA VAL A 174 -11.57 0.70 8.70
C VAL A 174 -10.80 -0.61 8.75
N ILE A 175 -11.24 -1.53 9.60
CA ILE A 175 -10.64 -2.86 9.77
C ILE A 175 -11.35 -3.84 8.84
N LYS A 176 -10.59 -4.52 7.98
CA LYS A 176 -11.08 -5.62 7.14
C LYS A 176 -10.69 -6.96 7.77
N ILE A 177 -11.67 -7.82 7.99
CA ILE A 177 -11.44 -9.22 8.37
C ILE A 177 -12.01 -10.15 7.31
N ASN A 178 -11.54 -11.38 7.32
CA ASN A 178 -12.17 -12.51 6.66
C ASN A 178 -12.77 -13.43 7.73
N ASP A 179 -14.06 -13.71 7.62
CA ASP A 179 -14.82 -14.59 8.49
C ASP A 179 -15.50 -15.64 7.61
N GLN A 180 -15.02 -16.89 7.68
CA GLN A 180 -15.56 -18.01 6.90
C GLN A 180 -15.72 -17.71 5.39
N GLN A 181 -14.71 -17.10 4.76
CA GLN A 181 -14.66 -16.70 3.34
C GLN A 181 -15.48 -15.46 2.97
N THR A 182 -16.08 -14.78 3.95
CA THR A 182 -16.78 -13.50 3.72
C THR A 182 -15.97 -12.34 4.30
N TYR A 183 -15.83 -11.26 3.54
CA TYR A 183 -15.21 -10.04 4.04
C TYR A 183 -16.20 -9.22 4.87
N ARG A 184 -15.72 -8.74 6.02
CA ARG A 184 -16.47 -7.87 6.93
C ARG A 184 -15.62 -6.65 7.29
N TYR A 185 -16.27 -5.51 7.47
CA TYR A 185 -15.62 -4.21 7.62
C TYR A 185 -16.10 -3.50 8.88
N PHE A 186 -15.18 -2.99 9.70
CA PHE A 186 -15.49 -2.42 11.01
C PHE A 186 -14.85 -1.06 11.20
N LEU A 187 -15.61 -0.12 11.77
CA LEU A 187 -15.13 1.22 12.11
C LEU A 187 -14.46 1.21 13.50
N LEU A 188 -13.14 1.32 13.52
CA LEU A 188 -12.37 1.60 14.73
C LEU A 188 -12.28 3.10 14.95
N ASN A 189 -12.95 3.60 15.99
CA ASN A 189 -12.89 5.00 16.38
C ASN A 189 -11.51 5.35 16.92
N LEU A 190 -10.80 6.30 16.30
CA LEU A 190 -9.41 6.63 16.65
C LEU A 190 -9.27 7.40 17.96
N LYS A 191 -10.37 8.01 18.44
CA LYS A 191 -10.40 8.70 19.73
C LYS A 191 -10.64 7.74 20.88
N THR A 192 -11.65 6.87 20.76
CA THR A 192 -12.06 5.94 21.83
C THR A 192 -11.33 4.60 21.78
N LEU A 193 -10.72 4.27 20.63
CA LEU A 193 -10.05 3.01 20.33
C LEU A 193 -10.95 1.78 20.46
N LYS A 194 -12.24 1.96 20.16
CA LYS A 194 -13.27 0.91 20.16
C LYS A 194 -13.87 0.75 18.78
N ILE A 195 -14.41 -0.44 18.52
CA ILE A 195 -15.26 -0.67 17.35
C ILE A 195 -16.61 -0.01 17.63
N ASP A 196 -16.99 0.94 16.79
CA ASP A 196 -18.28 1.63 16.90
C ASP A 196 -19.38 0.83 16.18
N LYS A 197 -19.10 0.33 14.97
CA LYS A 197 -20.04 -0.49 14.19
C LYS A 197 -19.35 -1.30 13.10
N GLU A 198 -20.06 -2.32 12.63
CA GLU A 198 -19.82 -2.95 11.33
C GLU A 198 -20.42 -2.08 10.22
N ILE A 199 -19.79 -2.09 9.04
CA ILE A 199 -20.25 -1.39 7.84
C ILE A 199 -20.24 -2.35 6.65
N THR A 200 -20.99 -1.99 5.61
CA THR A 200 -21.07 -2.77 4.38
C THR A 200 -19.87 -2.49 3.46
N GLU A 201 -19.67 -3.33 2.46
CA GLU A 201 -18.71 -3.06 1.39
C GLU A 201 -19.06 -1.79 0.59
N GLU A 202 -20.35 -1.47 0.47
CA GLU A 202 -20.79 -0.24 -0.18
C GLU A 202 -20.37 1.01 0.62
N ASP A 203 -20.48 0.97 1.95
CA ASP A 203 -20.03 2.07 2.83
C ASP A 203 -18.51 2.29 2.77
N VAL A 204 -17.75 1.25 2.44
CA VAL A 204 -16.30 1.32 2.29
C VAL A 204 -15.91 2.08 1.01
N ASN A 205 -16.71 2.00 -0.03
CA ASN A 205 -16.40 2.54 -1.35
C ASN A 205 -16.31 4.08 -1.31
N GLU A 206 -15.10 4.61 -1.54
CA GLU A 206 -14.90 6.06 -1.59
C GLU A 206 -15.19 6.61 -2.97
N LYS A 207 -15.92 7.72 -3.00
CA LYS A 207 -15.98 8.59 -4.16
C LYS A 207 -14.63 9.29 -4.33
N ASN A 208 -14.29 9.61 -5.57
CA ASN A 208 -13.11 10.37 -5.95
C ASN A 208 -11.75 9.67 -5.74
N ARG A 209 -11.72 8.35 -5.58
CA ARG A 209 -10.45 7.57 -5.49
C ARG A 209 -9.52 7.72 -6.69
N VAL A 210 -10.05 8.11 -7.85
CA VAL A 210 -9.25 8.36 -9.07
C VAL A 210 -8.09 9.32 -8.83
N TYR A 211 -8.24 10.28 -7.92
CA TYR A 211 -7.17 11.23 -7.58
C TYR A 211 -5.94 10.56 -6.96
N LEU A 212 -6.12 9.43 -6.26
CA LEU A 212 -5.02 8.64 -5.70
C LEU A 212 -4.34 7.74 -6.76
N SER A 213 -4.96 7.58 -7.93
CA SER A 213 -4.48 6.72 -9.02
C SER A 213 -3.77 7.50 -10.13
N ILE A 214 -3.64 8.82 -10.01
CA ILE A 214 -2.85 9.62 -10.95
C ILE A 214 -1.38 9.22 -10.83
N SER A 215 -0.82 8.74 -11.93
CA SER A 215 0.56 8.30 -11.98
C SER A 215 1.49 9.47 -12.30
N THR A 216 2.53 9.60 -11.51
CA THR A 216 3.53 10.68 -11.56
C THR A 216 4.95 10.11 -11.49
N LEU A 217 5.09 8.79 -11.51
CA LEU A 217 6.33 8.03 -11.25
C LEU A 217 7.54 8.53 -12.05
N LYS A 218 7.32 9.00 -13.29
CA LYS A 218 8.38 9.49 -14.17
C LYS A 218 9.03 10.79 -13.69
N GLY A 219 8.35 11.58 -12.86
CA GLY A 219 8.88 12.85 -12.36
C GLY A 219 9.93 12.70 -11.25
N TYR A 220 9.96 11.56 -10.59
CA TYR A 220 10.71 11.29 -9.36
C TYR A 220 12.19 10.97 -9.60
N THR A 221 12.87 11.92 -10.25
CA THR A 221 14.27 11.78 -10.69
C THR A 221 15.29 12.28 -9.66
N ALA A 222 14.84 12.90 -8.58
CA ALA A 222 15.68 13.48 -7.54
C ALA A 222 16.07 12.51 -6.42
N GLY A 223 15.80 11.21 -6.59
CA GLY A 223 16.04 10.16 -5.60
C GLY A 223 15.00 10.14 -4.47
N VAL A 224 13.79 10.67 -4.71
CA VAL A 224 12.62 10.44 -3.86
C VAL A 224 11.66 9.57 -4.64
N LEU A 225 11.08 8.53 -4.06
CA LEU A 225 10.08 7.68 -4.71
C LEU A 225 8.75 7.76 -3.96
N PRO A 226 7.62 7.91 -4.67
CA PRO A 226 6.31 7.71 -4.08
C PRO A 226 6.05 6.21 -3.95
N PHE A 227 5.45 5.80 -2.85
CA PHE A 227 4.96 4.44 -2.66
C PHE A 227 3.74 4.51 -1.72
N ASP A 228 2.58 4.05 -2.20
CA ASP A 228 1.26 4.24 -1.58
C ASP A 228 1.07 5.71 -1.12
N ASN A 229 0.93 5.93 0.19
CA ASN A 229 0.75 7.25 0.79
C ASN A 229 2.06 7.92 1.22
N GLY A 230 3.23 7.33 0.95
CA GLY A 230 4.52 7.79 1.46
C GLY A 230 5.51 8.25 0.37
N PHE A 231 6.49 9.06 0.79
CA PHE A 231 7.63 9.47 -0.02
C PHE A 231 8.94 9.05 0.63
N TRP A 232 9.75 8.31 -0.12
CA TRP A 232 10.92 7.58 0.37
C TRP A 232 12.19 8.11 -0.28
N LYS A 233 13.26 8.23 0.49
CA LYS A 233 14.56 8.62 -0.06
C LYS A 233 15.31 7.38 -0.55
N GLU A 234 15.72 7.39 -1.80
CA GLU A 234 16.68 6.44 -2.32
C GLU A 234 18.10 6.78 -1.86
N LYS A 235 19.05 5.84 -2.02
CA LYS A 235 20.48 6.11 -1.79
C LYS A 235 21.02 7.23 -2.68
N SER A 236 20.41 7.45 -3.84
CA SER A 236 20.76 8.49 -4.80
C SER A 236 20.34 9.89 -4.34
N TYR A 237 19.45 10.02 -3.35
CA TYR A 237 18.90 11.29 -2.88
C TYR A 237 19.99 12.28 -2.45
N LYS A 238 19.99 13.47 -3.06
CA LYS A 238 20.92 14.58 -2.75
C LYS A 238 20.24 15.84 -2.24
N GLY A 239 18.94 15.79 -1.95
CA GLY A 239 18.20 16.95 -1.44
C GLY A 239 17.85 18.02 -2.47
N ASN A 240 17.97 17.74 -3.77
CA ASN A 240 17.64 18.69 -4.84
C ASN A 240 16.15 18.59 -5.26
N ILE A 241 15.27 18.82 -4.29
CA ILE A 241 13.80 18.77 -4.47
C ILE A 241 13.14 20.12 -4.13
N ASN A 242 11.94 20.36 -4.65
CA ASN A 242 11.18 21.59 -4.42
C ASN A 242 10.95 21.90 -2.93
N LEU A 243 10.72 20.88 -2.10
CA LEU A 243 10.53 21.01 -0.66
C LEU A 243 11.62 21.87 0.02
N ARG A 244 12.86 21.81 -0.50
CA ARG A 244 13.98 22.61 0.01
C ARG A 244 13.73 24.12 -0.07
N ALA A 245 13.09 24.57 -1.15
CA ALA A 245 12.79 25.97 -1.39
C ALA A 245 11.46 26.37 -0.73
N SER A 246 10.40 25.57 -0.91
CA SER A 246 9.05 25.88 -0.43
C SER A 246 8.91 25.76 1.09
N TYR A 247 9.54 24.74 1.69
CA TYR A 247 9.38 24.40 3.11
C TYR A 247 10.74 24.09 3.77
N PRO A 248 11.65 25.07 3.91
CA PRO A 248 13.04 24.81 4.35
C PRO A 248 13.16 24.12 5.71
N THR A 249 12.28 24.43 6.68
CA THR A 249 12.27 23.75 7.98
C THR A 249 11.82 22.30 7.86
N ALA A 250 10.78 22.04 7.06
CA ALA A 250 10.28 20.69 6.84
C ALA A 250 11.29 19.85 6.03
N PHE A 251 11.98 20.47 5.07
CA PHE A 251 13.10 19.87 4.34
C PHE A 251 14.23 19.43 5.27
N LYS A 252 14.60 20.23 6.28
CA LYS A 252 15.60 19.82 7.29
C LYS A 252 15.17 18.56 8.03
N LEU A 253 13.88 18.44 8.35
CA LEU A 253 13.32 17.26 8.99
C LEU A 253 13.35 16.04 8.05
N PHE A 254 12.87 16.20 6.82
CA PHE A 254 12.86 15.15 5.80
C PHE A 254 14.26 14.69 5.40
N SER A 255 15.27 15.56 5.46
CA SER A 255 16.65 15.22 5.11
C SER A 255 17.33 14.26 6.08
N LYS A 256 16.78 14.08 7.28
CA LYS A 256 17.30 13.10 8.26
C LYS A 256 17.06 11.66 7.78
N PRO A 257 17.93 10.68 8.10
CA PRO A 257 17.69 9.28 7.73
C PRO A 257 16.32 8.76 8.17
N GLU A 258 15.87 9.17 9.34
CA GLU A 258 14.59 8.79 9.97
C GLU A 258 13.41 9.70 9.57
N GLY A 259 13.64 10.67 8.68
CA GLY A 259 12.64 11.58 8.15
C GLY A 259 11.86 10.97 6.99
N PHE A 260 10.54 10.90 7.07
CA PHE A 260 9.67 10.41 6.01
C PHE A 260 8.56 11.40 5.77
N ALA A 261 7.98 11.38 4.58
CA ALA A 261 6.82 12.20 4.28
C ALA A 261 5.63 11.34 3.87
N TYR A 262 4.43 11.80 4.20
CA TYR A 262 3.19 11.12 3.89
C TYR A 262 2.13 12.10 3.38
N LYS A 263 1.28 11.59 2.48
CA LYS A 263 0.03 12.22 2.08
C LYS A 263 -0.94 12.22 3.25
N VAL A 264 -1.63 13.34 3.45
CA VAL A 264 -2.72 13.49 4.43
C VAL A 264 -4.02 13.43 3.65
N ILE A 265 -4.69 12.28 3.65
CA ILE A 265 -5.91 12.06 2.84
C ILE A 265 -7.13 12.41 3.68
N ASN A 266 -7.97 13.32 3.15
CA ASN A 266 -9.19 13.74 3.80
C ASN A 266 -10.39 13.07 3.13
N SER A 267 -10.86 12.00 3.74
CA SER A 267 -12.09 11.32 3.35
C SER A 267 -13.21 11.66 4.33
N GLU A 268 -14.17 12.46 3.89
CA GLU A 268 -15.31 12.88 4.68
C GLU A 268 -16.56 12.18 4.16
N ASN A 269 -17.23 11.41 5.02
CA ASN A 269 -18.44 10.66 4.72
C ASN A 269 -18.33 9.86 3.39
N GLY A 270 -17.18 9.21 3.17
CA GLY A 270 -16.91 8.39 1.99
C GLY A 270 -16.51 9.17 0.73
N VAL A 271 -16.14 10.44 0.85
CA VAL A 271 -15.70 11.27 -0.27
C VAL A 271 -14.30 11.81 -0.01
N ILE A 272 -13.35 11.54 -0.90
CA ILE A 272 -12.04 12.21 -0.86
C ILE A 272 -12.24 13.67 -1.31
N THR A 273 -11.91 14.59 -0.41
CA THR A 273 -12.19 16.03 -0.55
C THR A 273 -10.99 16.85 -1.01
N ASN A 274 -9.77 16.35 -0.80
CA ASN A 274 -8.53 17.10 -1.04
C ASN A 274 -7.69 16.54 -2.22
N GLY A 275 -8.35 15.97 -3.23
CA GLY A 275 -7.67 15.30 -4.35
C GLY A 275 -6.69 16.19 -5.12
N LYS A 276 -7.05 17.46 -5.34
CA LYS A 276 -6.18 18.42 -6.01
C LYS A 276 -4.93 18.68 -5.19
N GLU A 277 -5.10 18.93 -3.90
CA GLU A 277 -4.02 19.22 -2.98
C GLU A 277 -3.07 18.03 -2.79
N LEU A 278 -3.60 16.80 -2.86
CA LEU A 278 -2.80 15.57 -2.81
C LEU A 278 -1.90 15.41 -4.04
N ILE A 279 -2.40 15.76 -5.24
CA ILE A 279 -1.62 15.75 -6.48
C ILE A 279 -0.60 16.89 -6.46
N ASP A 280 -1.03 18.11 -6.11
CA ASP A 280 -0.15 19.29 -6.05
C ASP A 280 1.01 19.07 -5.07
N LEU A 281 0.75 18.44 -3.91
CA LEU A 281 1.75 18.08 -2.90
C LEU A 281 2.94 17.29 -3.49
N GLU A 282 2.70 16.43 -4.48
CA GLU A 282 3.76 15.62 -5.08
C GLU A 282 4.86 16.47 -5.69
N THR A 283 4.53 17.68 -6.16
CA THR A 283 5.48 18.68 -6.66
C THR A 283 6.63 18.91 -5.67
N GLU A 284 6.36 18.91 -4.37
CA GLU A 284 7.38 19.17 -3.33
C GLU A 284 8.49 18.11 -3.33
N PHE A 285 8.19 16.91 -3.77
CA PHE A 285 9.11 15.77 -3.78
C PHE A 285 9.77 15.54 -5.14
N LEU A 286 9.39 16.31 -6.16
CA LEU A 286 10.05 16.32 -7.46
C LEU A 286 11.33 17.16 -7.44
N LYS A 287 12.12 17.01 -8.50
CA LYS A 287 13.33 17.82 -8.73
C LYS A 287 12.99 19.31 -8.64
N LEU A 288 13.90 20.08 -8.05
CA LEU A 288 13.77 21.53 -7.93
C LEU A 288 13.42 22.18 -9.29
N GLY A 289 12.34 22.96 -9.31
CA GLY A 289 11.79 23.65 -10.48
C GLY A 289 10.79 22.84 -11.31
N SER A 290 10.58 21.55 -11.02
CA SER A 290 9.60 20.70 -11.75
C SER A 290 8.20 20.82 -11.18
N SER A 291 7.18 20.62 -12.01
CA SER A 291 5.77 20.52 -11.61
C SER A 291 5.26 19.09 -11.69
N VAL A 292 4.31 18.71 -10.83
CA VAL A 292 3.63 17.40 -10.92
C VAL A 292 2.94 17.21 -12.28
N TYR A 293 2.34 18.26 -12.84
CA TYR A 293 1.60 18.18 -14.10
C TYR A 293 2.48 18.02 -15.35
N ASP A 294 3.81 18.19 -15.21
CA ASP A 294 4.75 17.82 -16.27
C ASP A 294 4.79 16.30 -16.49
N HIS A 295 4.42 15.54 -15.45
CA HIS A 295 4.59 14.09 -15.36
C HIS A 295 3.31 13.33 -15.02
N ALA A 296 2.19 14.01 -14.81
CA ALA A 296 0.94 13.39 -14.39
C ALA A 296 0.22 12.72 -15.56
N TYR A 297 -0.20 11.47 -15.34
CA TYR A 297 -1.00 10.69 -16.29
C TYR A 297 -2.13 9.96 -15.57
N LEU A 298 -3.31 9.95 -16.19
CA LEU A 298 -4.39 9.04 -15.85
C LEU A 298 -4.11 7.68 -16.53
N PRO A 299 -4.03 6.57 -15.77
CA PRO A 299 -3.79 5.24 -16.33
C PRO A 299 -4.82 4.84 -17.38
N LYS A 300 -4.39 4.11 -18.42
CA LYS A 300 -5.27 3.66 -19.52
C LYS A 300 -6.54 2.98 -19.06
N GLU A 301 -6.50 2.22 -17.96
CA GLU A 301 -7.64 1.48 -17.43
C GLU A 301 -8.76 2.40 -16.94
N LEU A 302 -8.39 3.61 -16.50
CA LEU A 302 -9.27 4.64 -15.95
C LEU A 302 -9.58 5.76 -16.95
N SER A 303 -8.95 5.77 -18.12
CA SER A 303 -9.17 6.76 -19.17
C SER A 303 -10.30 6.34 -20.13
N ILE A 304 -11.10 7.30 -20.60
CA ILE A 304 -12.06 7.13 -21.72
C ILE A 304 -11.34 6.89 -23.05
N GLU A 305 -10.07 7.30 -23.14
CA GLU A 305 -9.27 7.15 -24.36
C GLU A 305 -8.62 5.77 -24.48
N ASN A 306 -8.73 4.92 -23.45
CA ASN A 306 -8.13 3.58 -23.36
C ASN A 306 -6.60 3.58 -23.62
N LYS A 307 -5.93 4.66 -23.21
CA LYS A 307 -4.47 4.84 -23.22
C LYS A 307 -4.07 5.70 -22.03
N ASP A 308 -2.79 5.68 -21.66
CA ASP A 308 -2.28 6.59 -20.63
C ASP A 308 -2.49 8.03 -21.12
N THR A 309 -3.33 8.78 -20.42
CA THR A 309 -3.75 10.12 -20.82
C THR A 309 -3.00 11.14 -19.97
N LYS A 310 -2.24 12.04 -20.61
CA LYS A 310 -1.54 13.12 -19.92
C LYS A 310 -2.56 14.06 -19.26
N ILE A 311 -2.27 14.45 -18.02
CA ILE A 311 -3.06 15.41 -17.26
C ILE A 311 -2.17 16.64 -17.02
N SER A 312 -2.51 17.76 -17.65
CA SER A 312 -1.73 19.01 -17.57
C SER A 312 -2.25 19.97 -16.51
N GLN A 313 -3.46 19.71 -15.98
CA GLN A 313 -4.10 20.43 -14.89
C GLN A 313 -5.18 19.55 -14.26
N PHE A 314 -5.53 19.81 -13.00
CA PHE A 314 -6.43 18.96 -12.21
C PHE A 314 -7.78 18.69 -12.90
N ASP A 315 -8.41 19.72 -13.48
CA ASP A 315 -9.76 19.63 -14.04
C ASP A 315 -9.85 18.67 -15.25
N GLU A 316 -8.72 18.38 -15.91
CA GLU A 316 -8.68 17.41 -17.01
C GLU A 316 -8.97 15.98 -16.55
N ILE A 317 -8.77 15.64 -15.26
CA ILE A 317 -9.06 14.31 -14.74
C ILE A 317 -10.53 13.97 -14.93
N GLN A 318 -11.44 14.90 -14.61
CA GLN A 318 -12.88 14.67 -14.77
C GLN A 318 -13.29 14.52 -16.23
N LYS A 319 -12.58 15.20 -17.15
CA LYS A 319 -12.82 15.09 -18.59
C LYS A 319 -12.44 13.71 -19.14
N TYR A 320 -11.36 13.13 -18.64
CA TYR A 320 -10.80 11.89 -19.19
C TYR A 320 -11.12 10.64 -18.38
N TYR A 321 -11.60 10.76 -17.15
CA TYR A 321 -11.94 9.63 -16.30
C TYR A 321 -13.20 8.90 -16.80
N ASN A 322 -13.10 7.58 -16.92
CA ASN A 322 -14.18 6.72 -17.42
C ASN A 322 -15.20 6.28 -16.36
N GLY A 323 -15.09 6.77 -15.13
CA GLY A 323 -16.02 6.46 -14.04
C GLY A 323 -15.88 5.06 -13.44
N LYS A 324 -14.91 4.23 -13.89
CA LYS A 324 -14.73 2.88 -13.36
C LYS A 324 -14.40 2.90 -11.87
N PHE A 325 -15.13 2.10 -11.11
CA PHE A 325 -14.88 1.93 -9.68
C PHE A 325 -13.44 1.45 -9.41
N ILE A 326 -12.81 2.04 -8.39
CA ILE A 326 -11.45 1.72 -7.95
C ILE A 326 -11.56 1.07 -6.58
N SER A 327 -11.45 -0.26 -6.55
CA SER A 327 -11.45 -1.03 -5.30
C SER A 327 -10.14 -0.90 -4.55
N ASP A 328 -10.20 -1.06 -3.23
CA ASP A 328 -9.03 -1.18 -2.35
C ASP A 328 -8.40 -2.58 -2.39
#